data_AF-A0A1F5NA70-F1
#
_entry.id   AF-A0A1F5NA70-F1
#
_cell.length_a   1.000
_cell.length_b   1.000
_cell.length_c   1.000
_cell.angle_alpha   90.00
_cell.angle_beta   90.00
_cell.angle_gamma   90.00
#
_symmetry.space_group_name_H-M   'P 1'
#
loop_
_entity.id
_entity.type
_entity.pdbx_description
1 polymer ?
#
loop_
_entity_poly.entity_id
_entity_poly.type
_entity_poly.pdbx_seq_one_letter_code
_entity_poly.pdbx_strand_id
1 'polypeptide(L)'
;MFFPEEWCHKVQYSPYSRTLGIPNSFAGLGIYAAILILTFMHAGGSVSFTPVAWLIYLGFAFSVYFLFIQAFVLKAFCTWCVLSAADFTLLLLTVIYLV
;
A
#
# COMPACT_ATOMS: atom_id res chain seq x y z
N MET A 1 -0.49 5.49 -19.22
CA MET A 1 0.02 4.86 -17.98
C MET A 1 1.49 4.52 -18.17
N PHE A 2 2.28 4.42 -17.09
CA PHE A 2 3.73 4.18 -17.19
C PHE A 2 4.08 2.78 -17.71
N PHE A 3 3.28 1.77 -17.33
CA PHE A 3 3.35 0.40 -17.85
C PHE A 3 2.17 0.06 -18.78
N PRO A 4 2.31 -0.93 -19.68
CA PRO A 4 1.24 -1.39 -20.56
C PRO A 4 -0.01 -1.87 -19.80
N GLU A 5 -1.18 -1.68 -20.38
CA GLU A 5 -2.45 -2.06 -19.76
C GLU A 5 -2.58 -3.58 -19.60
N GLU A 6 -2.09 -4.36 -20.58
CA GLU A 6 -2.09 -5.82 -20.50
C GLU A 6 -1.30 -6.35 -19.28
N TRP A 7 -0.27 -5.62 -18.83
CA TRP A 7 0.52 -5.99 -17.65
C TRP A 7 -0.26 -5.74 -16.37
N CYS A 8 -0.99 -4.62 -16.29
CA CYS A 8 -1.89 -4.36 -15.18
C CYS A 8 -3.01 -5.40 -15.11
N HIS A 9 -3.57 -5.82 -16.26
CA HIS A 9 -4.53 -6.93 -16.30
C HIS A 9 -3.91 -8.22 -15.77
N LYS A 10 -2.70 -8.58 -16.23
CA LYS A 10 -1.99 -9.76 -15.73
C LYS A 10 -1.82 -9.75 -14.20
N VAL A 11 -1.50 -8.60 -13.61
CA VAL A 11 -1.35 -8.45 -12.16
C VAL A 11 -2.69 -8.55 -11.44
N GLN A 12 -3.71 -7.81 -11.88
CA GLN A 12 -5.01 -7.72 -11.21
C GLN A 12 -5.83 -9.02 -11.29
N TYR A 13 -5.65 -9.82 -12.33
CA TYR A 13 -6.31 -11.12 -12.49
C TYR A 13 -5.43 -12.30 -12.05
N SER A 14 -4.25 -12.04 -11.48
CA SER A 14 -3.39 -13.09 -10.95
C SER A 14 -3.95 -13.70 -9.65
N PRO A 15 -3.55 -14.92 -9.28
CA PRO A 15 -3.87 -15.50 -7.97
C PRO A 15 -3.38 -14.64 -6.79
N TYR A 16 -2.36 -13.81 -7.03
CA TYR A 16 -1.77 -12.92 -6.02
C TYR A 16 -2.54 -11.62 -5.83
N SER A 17 -3.57 -11.33 -6.64
CA SER A 17 -4.39 -10.10 -6.50
C SER A 17 -5.37 -10.16 -5.33
N ARG A 18 -5.45 -11.31 -4.65
CA ARG A 18 -6.24 -11.51 -3.44
C ARG A 18 -5.38 -12.03 -2.31
N THR A 19 -5.58 -11.49 -1.12
CA THR A 19 -4.96 -11.94 0.12
C THR A 19 -6.06 -12.35 1.07
N LEU A 20 -6.02 -13.59 1.59
CA LEU A 20 -7.07 -14.14 2.45
C LEU A 20 -8.50 -14.06 1.83
N GLY A 21 -8.60 -14.17 0.50
CA GLY A 21 -9.86 -14.07 -0.23
C GLY A 21 -10.32 -12.63 -0.54
N ILE A 22 -9.69 -11.61 0.04
CA ILE A 22 -10.01 -10.20 -0.16
C ILE A 22 -9.16 -9.64 -1.30
N PRO A 23 -9.73 -8.92 -2.29
CA PRO A 23 -8.93 -8.25 -3.31
C PRO A 23 -8.01 -7.19 -2.68
N ASN A 24 -6.75 -7.20 -3.08
CA ASN A 24 -5.73 -6.34 -2.47
C ASN A 24 -6.03 -4.85 -2.66
N SER A 25 -6.74 -4.48 -3.71
CA SER A 25 -7.20 -3.10 -3.94
C SER A 25 -8.14 -2.61 -2.83
N PHE A 26 -9.09 -3.44 -2.40
CA PHE A 26 -9.98 -3.13 -1.28
C PHE A 26 -9.24 -3.12 0.05
N ALA A 27 -8.33 -4.07 0.27
CA ALA A 27 -7.51 -4.11 1.48
C ALA A 27 -6.63 -2.85 1.59
N GLY A 28 -5.98 -2.45 0.50
CA GLY A 28 -5.18 -1.22 0.42
C GLY A 28 -6.01 0.03 0.69
N LEU A 29 -7.20 0.14 0.06
CA LEU A 29 -8.13 1.24 0.35
C LEU A 29 -8.51 1.31 1.83
N GLY A 30 -8.75 0.15 2.47
CA GLY A 30 -9.04 0.07 3.90
C GLY A 30 -7.88 0.60 4.76
N ILE A 31 -6.64 0.26 4.41
CA ILE A 31 -5.46 0.79 5.11
C ILE A 31 -5.34 2.30 4.93
N TYR A 32 -5.50 2.83 3.71
CA TYR A 32 -5.47 4.28 3.47
C TYR A 32 -6.56 5.01 4.26
N ALA A 33 -7.79 4.48 4.30
CA ALA A 33 -8.88 5.05 5.07
C ALA A 33 -8.57 5.04 6.58
N ALA A 34 -8.01 3.95 7.10
CA ALA A 34 -7.62 3.86 8.50
C ALA A 34 -6.51 4.85 8.87
N ILE A 35 -5.48 4.99 8.02
CA ILE A 35 -4.41 6.00 8.18
C ILE A 35 -5.01 7.40 8.23
N LEU A 36 -5.91 7.73 7.29
CA LEU A 36 -6.55 9.04 7.21
C LEU A 36 -7.36 9.36 8.47
N ILE A 37 -8.25 8.44 8.88
CA ILE A 37 -9.11 8.62 10.07
C ILE A 37 -8.25 8.80 11.33
N LEU A 38 -7.27 7.92 11.55
CA LEU A 38 -6.40 7.98 12.73
C LEU A 38 -5.54 9.25 12.74
N THR A 39 -5.11 9.73 11.57
CA THR A 39 -4.38 10.99 11.46
C THR A 39 -5.26 12.18 11.85
N PHE A 40 -6.52 12.22 11.43
CA PHE A 40 -7.47 13.25 11.86
C PHE A 40 -7.76 13.18 13.36
N MET A 41 -7.94 11.98 13.91
CA MET A 41 -8.13 11.79 15.35
C MET A 41 -6.90 12.23 16.16
N HIS A 42 -5.69 11.98 15.63
CA HIS A 42 -4.44 12.42 16.25
C HIS A 42 -4.33 13.95 16.23
N ALA A 43 -4.65 14.59 15.10
CA ALA A 43 -4.68 16.05 14.99
C ALA A 43 -5.68 16.70 15.96
N GLY A 44 -6.77 16.00 16.30
CA GLY A 44 -7.73 16.41 17.34
C GLY A 44 -7.29 16.10 18.78
N GLY A 45 -6.13 15.45 18.98
CA GLY A 45 -5.61 15.08 20.31
C GLY A 45 -6.23 13.82 20.93
N SER A 46 -7.08 13.10 20.19
CA SER A 46 -7.84 11.95 20.71
C SER A 46 -7.05 10.65 20.76
N VAL A 47 -6.00 10.51 19.93
CA VAL A 47 -5.16 9.30 19.84
C VAL A 47 -3.69 9.66 19.64
N SER A 48 -2.80 8.76 20.06
CA SER A 48 -1.36 8.83 19.74
C SER A 48 -1.12 8.62 18.24
N PHE A 49 0.03 9.08 17.74
CA PHE A 49 0.49 8.83 16.37
C PHE A 49 0.97 7.39 16.15
N THR A 50 1.30 6.65 17.23
CA THR A 50 1.80 5.27 17.19
C THR A 50 1.00 4.30 16.28
N PRO A 51 -0.35 4.20 16.36
CA PRO A 51 -1.12 3.33 15.47
C PRO A 51 -1.02 3.73 14.00
N VAL A 52 -0.91 5.04 13.68
CA VAL A 52 -0.72 5.52 12.30
C VAL A 52 0.63 5.02 11.76
N ALA A 53 1.69 5.18 12.55
CA ALA A 53 3.02 4.71 12.19
C ALA A 53 3.04 3.20 11.92
N TRP A 54 2.42 2.38 12.78
CA TRP A 54 2.33 0.93 12.58
C TRP A 54 1.60 0.55 11.29
N LEU A 55 0.49 1.21 10.96
CA LEU A 55 -0.21 0.96 9.71
C LEU A 55 0.64 1.31 8.49
N ILE A 56 1.41 2.39 8.56
CA ILE A 56 2.33 2.79 7.49
C ILE A 56 3.46 1.77 7.32
N TYR A 57 4.07 1.30 8.41
CA TYR A 57 5.09 0.24 8.36
C TYR A 57 4.53 -1.05 7.72
N LEU A 58 3.34 -1.48 8.15
CA LEU A 58 2.67 -2.66 7.60
C LEU A 58 2.34 -2.49 6.11
N GLY A 59 1.77 -1.34 5.73
CA GLY A 59 1.42 -1.05 4.34
C GLY A 59 2.64 -0.95 3.42
N PHE A 60 3.75 -0.39 3.91
CA PHE A 60 5.03 -0.39 3.20
C PHE A 60 5.58 -1.80 3.01
N ALA A 61 5.62 -2.63 4.07
CA ALA A 61 6.06 -4.01 3.97
C ALA A 61 5.22 -4.82 2.95
N PHE A 62 3.89 -4.64 2.96
CA PHE A 62 3.01 -5.24 1.98
C PHE A 62 3.26 -4.75 0.54
N SER A 63 3.56 -3.46 0.39
CA SER A 63 3.85 -2.87 -0.92
C SER A 63 5.16 -3.42 -1.50
N VAL A 64 6.21 -3.55 -0.68
CA VAL A 64 7.47 -4.20 -1.07
C VAL A 64 7.24 -5.65 -1.45
N TYR A 65 6.43 -6.39 -0.68
CA TYR A 65 6.04 -7.75 -1.03
C TYR A 65 5.35 -7.85 -2.40
N PHE A 66 4.39 -6.97 -2.70
CA PHE A 66 3.76 -6.98 -4.03
C PHE A 66 4.67 -6.52 -5.16
N LEU A 67 5.61 -5.61 -4.91
CA LEU A 67 6.64 -5.28 -5.89
C LEU A 67 7.54 -6.48 -6.18
N PHE A 68 7.91 -7.24 -5.14
CA PHE A 68 8.68 -8.47 -5.30
C PHE A 68 7.92 -9.51 -6.14
N ILE A 69 6.65 -9.75 -5.84
CA ILE A 69 5.80 -10.67 -6.62
C ILE A 69 5.67 -10.21 -8.08
N GLN A 70 5.46 -8.91 -8.33
CA GLN A 70 5.40 -8.35 -9.68
C GLN A 70 6.70 -8.54 -10.46
N ALA A 71 7.85 -8.27 -9.83
CA ALA A 71 9.16 -8.34 -10.46
C ALA A 71 9.60 -9.78 -10.75
N PHE A 72 9.53 -10.67 -9.75
CA PHE A 72 10.16 -11.99 -9.82
C PHE A 72 9.19 -13.09 -10.26
N VAL A 73 7.92 -13.00 -9.86
CA VAL A 73 6.93 -14.06 -10.14
C VAL A 73 6.16 -13.76 -11.40
N LEU A 74 5.53 -12.58 -11.50
CA LEU A 74 4.69 -12.24 -12.65
C LEU A 74 5.50 -11.68 -13.83
N LYS A 75 6.68 -11.11 -13.56
CA LYS A 75 7.53 -10.40 -14.53
C LYS A 75 6.73 -9.32 -15.28
N ALA A 76 5.89 -8.61 -14.54
CA ALA A 76 5.01 -7.55 -15.04
C ALA A 76 4.71 -6.58 -13.91
N PHE A 77 4.82 -5.28 -14.21
CA PHE A 77 4.50 -4.21 -13.27
C PHE A 77 3.17 -3.57 -13.63
N CYS A 78 2.36 -3.28 -12.61
CA CYS A 78 1.17 -2.47 -12.77
C CYS A 78 1.39 -1.05 -12.23
N THR A 79 1.05 -0.06 -13.05
CA THR A 79 1.20 1.38 -12.72
C THR A 79 0.58 1.72 -11.36
N TRP A 80 -0.64 1.26 -11.09
CA TRP A 80 -1.33 1.55 -9.83
C TRP A 80 -0.68 0.92 -8.61
N CYS A 81 -0.17 -0.31 -8.74
CA CYS A 81 0.53 -0.98 -7.65
C CYS A 81 1.87 -0.30 -7.33
N VAL A 82 2.61 0.14 -8.36
CA VAL A 82 3.86 0.87 -8.21
C VAL A 82 3.63 2.25 -7.59
N LEU A 83 2.58 2.97 -8.01
CA LEU A 83 2.19 4.22 -7.39
C LEU A 83 1.85 4.05 -5.90
N SER A 84 1.05 3.04 -5.56
CA SER A 84 0.74 2.74 -4.15
C SER A 84 2.01 2.43 -3.34
N ALA A 85 2.98 1.73 -3.93
CA ALA A 85 4.25 1.47 -3.25
C ALA A 85 5.08 2.74 -3.05
N ALA A 86 5.07 3.66 -4.02
CA ALA A 86 5.69 4.97 -3.88
C ALA A 86 5.02 5.80 -2.78
N ASP A 87 3.68 5.81 -2.72
CA ASP A 87 2.92 6.51 -1.67
C ASP A 87 3.28 5.99 -0.28
N PHE A 88 3.29 4.67 -0.07
CA PHE A 88 3.72 4.09 1.21
C PHE A 88 5.19 4.39 1.53
N THR A 89 6.05 4.50 0.52
CA THR A 89 7.46 4.90 0.73
C THR A 89 7.54 6.35 1.22
N LEU A 90 6.77 7.26 0.63
CA LEU A 90 6.70 8.66 1.08
C LEU A 90 6.12 8.76 2.50
N LEU A 91 5.04 8.03 2.79
CA LEU A 91 4.46 7.97 4.14
C LEU A 91 5.45 7.41 5.16
N LEU A 92 6.26 6.42 4.79
CA LEU A 92 7.30 5.89 5.67
C LEU A 92 8.33 6.98 6.00
N LEU A 93 8.77 7.75 5.00
CA LEU A 93 9.71 8.85 5.20
C LEU A 93 9.14 9.95 6.11
N THR A 94 7.85 10.27 5.99
CA THR A 94 7.21 11.26 6.89
C THR A 94 7.14 10.75 8.32
N VAL A 95 6.84 9.46 8.52
CA VAL A 95 6.87 8.84 9.86
C VAL A 95 8.27 8.89 10.47
N ILE A 96 9.30 8.55 9.70
CA ILE A 96 10.70 8.59 10.17
C ILE A 96 11.14 10.01 10.55
N TYR A 97 10.65 11.03 9.84
CA TYR A 97 10.96 12.42 10.14
C TYR A 97 10.24 12.95 11.39
N LEU A 98 9.02 12.47 11.65
CA LEU A 98 8.17 12.95 12.75
C LEU A 98 8.44 12.25 14.09
N VAL A 99 9.07 11.07 14.09
CA VAL A 99 9.41 10.28 15.28
C VAL A 99 10.85 10.57 15.71
#